data_AF-A0A1F9F483-F1
#
_entry.id   AF-A0A1F9F483-F1
#
_cell.length_a   1.000
_cell.length_b   1.000
_cell.length_c   1.000
_cell.angle_alpha   90.00
_cell.angle_beta   90.00
_cell.angle_gamma   90.00
#
_symmetry.space_group_name_H-M   'P 1'
#
loop_
_entity.id
_entity.type
_entity.pdbx_description
1 polymer ?
#
loop_
_entity_poly.entity_id
_entity_poly.type
_entity_poly.pdbx_seq_one_letter_code
_entity_poly.pdbx_strand_id
1 'polypeptide(L)'
;MPSKLARRILNMTDTNVTSAEQRAPLKDLPLEELVHQKLESFIEQIQGYDVNDLYPVVLERVERPLIQLVLKKTRGNQVRAASMLGINRNTLRKKINTLNIKIKKPYVE
;
A
#
# COMPACT_ATOMS: atom_id res chain seq x y z
N MET A 1 -14.32 26.95 -48.38
CA MET A 1 -14.05 25.49 -48.18
C MET A 1 -13.20 25.04 -49.35
N PRO A 2 -12.03 24.35 -49.18
CA PRO A 2 -11.65 23.26 -48.25
C PRO A 2 -10.44 23.62 -47.37
N SER A 3 -9.91 22.82 -46.43
CA SER A 3 -10.42 21.77 -45.55
C SER A 3 -9.45 21.75 -44.36
N LYS A 4 -9.99 21.77 -43.13
CA LYS A 4 -9.25 21.51 -41.90
C LYS A 4 -8.74 20.06 -41.96
N LEU A 5 -7.48 19.76 -42.28
CA LEU A 5 -6.96 18.38 -42.13
C LEU A 5 -5.45 18.13 -42.28
N ALA A 6 -4.55 19.05 -41.91
CA ALA A 6 -3.12 18.69 -41.89
C ALA A 6 -2.26 19.52 -40.93
N ARG A 7 -2.72 19.72 -39.69
CA ARG A 7 -1.82 20.11 -38.59
C ARG A 7 -1.52 18.87 -37.75
N ARG A 8 -0.78 17.94 -38.34
CA ARG A 8 -0.31 16.71 -37.71
C ARG A 8 1.14 16.54 -38.13
N ILE A 9 2.00 16.38 -37.13
CA ILE A 9 3.46 16.17 -37.16
C ILE A 9 4.27 17.46 -36.94
N LEU A 10 4.50 17.76 -35.65
CA LEU A 10 5.82 18.03 -35.05
C LEU A 10 5.67 18.34 -33.55
N ASN A 11 5.25 17.35 -32.75
CA ASN A 11 5.50 17.37 -31.30
C ASN A 11 6.31 16.12 -30.95
N MET A 12 7.61 16.19 -31.25
CA MET A 12 8.65 15.40 -30.58
C MET A 12 9.22 16.26 -29.45
N THR A 13 8.42 16.48 -28.42
CA THR A 13 8.78 16.98 -27.09
C THR A 13 7.78 16.27 -26.18
N ASP A 14 8.11 15.62 -25.08
CA ASP A 14 9.20 15.80 -24.16
C ASP A 14 9.51 14.47 -23.49
N THR A 15 10.79 14.27 -23.22
CA THR A 15 11.29 13.50 -22.08
C THR A 15 10.51 13.91 -20.83
N ASN A 16 9.41 13.23 -20.52
CA ASN A 16 8.68 13.51 -19.30
C ASN A 16 9.38 12.80 -18.14
N VAL A 17 10.35 13.54 -17.62
CA VAL A 17 10.99 13.39 -16.32
C VAL A 17 9.96 12.87 -15.33
N THR A 18 10.21 11.68 -14.77
CA THR A 18 9.45 11.15 -13.64
C THR A 18 9.82 11.98 -12.41
N SER A 19 9.29 13.20 -12.34
CA SER A 19 9.56 14.15 -11.27
C SER A 19 8.74 13.81 -10.02
N ALA A 20 9.40 13.83 -8.88
CA ALA A 20 8.89 13.49 -7.55
C ALA A 20 7.77 14.42 -7.01
N GLU A 21 7.23 15.31 -7.85
CA GLU A 21 6.42 16.47 -7.48
C GLU A 21 4.90 16.24 -7.59
N GLN A 22 4.45 15.12 -8.17
CA GLN A 22 3.02 14.76 -8.27
C GLN A 22 2.61 13.66 -7.28
N ARG A 23 3.00 13.77 -6.01
CA ARG A 23 2.52 12.85 -4.97
C ARG A 23 1.43 13.54 -4.14
N ALA A 24 0.18 13.12 -4.33
CA ALA A 24 -0.90 13.47 -3.42
C ALA A 24 -0.49 13.08 -1.98
N PRO A 25 -0.76 13.94 -0.98
CA PRO A 25 -0.46 13.58 0.40
C PRO A 25 -1.29 12.36 0.80
N LEU A 26 -0.80 11.57 1.76
CA LEU A 26 -1.42 10.30 2.15
C LEU A 26 -2.92 10.42 2.48
N LYS A 27 -3.32 11.55 3.07
CA LYS A 27 -4.71 11.88 3.42
C LYS A 27 -5.66 12.07 2.22
N ASP A 28 -5.12 12.38 1.05
CA ASP A 28 -5.90 12.62 -0.16
C ASP A 28 -5.99 11.34 -1.03
N LEU A 29 -5.43 10.22 -0.55
CA LEU A 29 -5.56 8.93 -1.21
C LEU A 29 -6.92 8.29 -0.85
N PRO A 30 -7.64 7.69 -1.81
CA PRO A 30 -8.96 7.09 -1.59
C PRO A 30 -8.89 5.74 -0.85
N LEU A 31 -7.90 5.55 0.02
CA LEU A 31 -7.69 4.29 0.74
C LEU A 31 -8.84 4.01 1.71
N GLU A 32 -9.34 5.04 2.39
CA GLU A 32 -10.46 4.90 3.33
C GLU A 32 -11.73 4.41 2.61
N GLU A 33 -12.08 5.04 1.48
CA GLU A 33 -13.21 4.64 0.64
C GLU A 33 -13.07 3.19 0.13
N LEU A 34 -11.87 2.82 -0.35
CA LEU A 34 -11.61 1.45 -0.80
C LEU A 34 -11.74 0.43 0.34
N VAL A 35 -11.25 0.78 1.53
CA VAL A 35 -11.36 -0.08 2.72
C VAL A 35 -12.82 -0.19 3.15
N HIS A 36 -13.59 0.89 3.13
CA HIS A 36 -15.02 0.90 3.44
C HIS A 36 -15.78 -0.09 2.56
N GLN A 37 -15.66 0.04 1.23
CA GLN A 37 -16.33 -0.85 0.28
C GLN A 37 -16.00 -2.33 0.50
N LYS A 38 -14.74 -2.65 0.87
CA LYS A 38 -14.33 -4.03 1.14
C LYS A 38 -14.82 -4.55 2.48
N LEU A 39 -14.86 -3.71 3.51
CA LEU A 39 -15.37 -4.09 4.82
C LEU A 39 -16.89 -4.30 4.78
N GLU A 40 -17.63 -3.47 4.04
CA GLU A 40 -19.07 -3.62 3.85
C GLU A 40 -19.40 -4.99 3.25
N SER A 41 -18.80 -5.34 2.10
CA SER A 41 -19.01 -6.67 1.50
C SER A 41 -18.57 -7.81 2.42
N PHE A 42 -17.51 -7.63 3.21
CA PHE A 42 -17.05 -8.66 4.15
C PHE A 42 -18.03 -8.86 5.32
N ILE A 43 -18.60 -7.78 5.86
CA ILE A 43 -19.59 -7.83 6.94
C ILE A 43 -20.88 -8.51 6.46
N GLU A 44 -21.33 -8.21 5.24
CA GLU A 44 -22.47 -8.89 4.63
C GLU A 44 -22.26 -10.40 4.49
N GLN A 45 -21.06 -10.82 4.09
CA GLN A 45 -20.72 -12.24 3.92
C GLN A 45 -20.69 -13.05 5.23
N ILE A 46 -20.41 -12.39 6.35
CA ILE A 46 -20.39 -13.03 7.67
C ILE A 46 -21.72 -12.91 8.41
N GLN A 47 -22.75 -12.30 7.82
CA GLN A 47 -24.09 -12.28 8.40
C GLN A 47 -24.59 -13.72 8.62
N GLY A 48 -25.01 -14.02 9.86
CA GLY A 48 -25.49 -15.34 10.26
C GLY A 48 -24.44 -16.24 10.93
N TYR A 49 -23.17 -15.81 11.01
CA TYR A 49 -22.16 -16.46 11.84
C TYR A 49 -22.11 -15.79 13.23
N ASP A 50 -21.86 -16.58 14.28
CA ASP A 50 -21.55 -16.05 15.60
C ASP A 50 -20.07 -15.62 15.62
N VAL A 51 -19.82 -14.33 15.36
CA VAL A 51 -18.48 -13.78 15.19
C VAL A 51 -18.03 -13.07 16.47
N ASN A 52 -17.14 -13.72 17.21
CA ASN A 52 -16.41 -13.09 18.30
C ASN A 52 -15.05 -12.58 17.80
N ASP A 53 -14.53 -11.50 18.42
CA ASP A 53 -13.20 -10.96 18.13
C ASP A 53 -12.97 -10.52 16.67
N LEU A 54 -13.98 -9.93 16.02
CA LEU A 54 -13.86 -9.45 14.63
C LEU A 54 -12.77 -8.38 14.46
N TYR A 55 -12.62 -7.49 15.44
CA TYR A 55 -11.63 -6.41 15.40
C TYR A 55 -10.19 -6.92 15.21
N PRO A 56 -9.64 -7.81 16.07
CA PRO A 56 -8.29 -8.33 15.86
C PRO A 56 -8.17 -9.11 14.54
N VAL A 57 -9.20 -9.84 14.11
CA VAL A 57 -9.19 -10.54 12.81
C VAL A 57 -8.99 -9.56 11.66
N VAL A 58 -9.78 -8.49 11.60
CA VAL A 58 -9.65 -7.47 10.56
C VAL A 58 -8.30 -6.77 10.65
N LEU A 59 -7.88 -6.39 11.86
CA LEU A 59 -6.62 -5.70 12.08
C LEU A 59 -5.43 -6.52 11.58
N GLU A 60 -5.36 -7.82 11.87
CA GLU A 60 -4.30 -8.69 11.37
C GLU A 60 -4.29 -8.79 9.83
N ARG A 61 -5.48 -8.79 9.19
CA ARG A 61 -5.61 -8.86 7.73
C ARG A 61 -5.17 -7.58 7.03
N VAL A 62 -5.25 -6.44 7.70
CA VAL A 62 -4.76 -5.16 7.19
C VAL A 62 -3.26 -4.99 7.50
N GLU A 63 -2.83 -5.28 8.72
CA GLU A 63 -1.43 -5.05 9.15
C GLU A 63 -0.44 -5.94 8.40
N ARG A 64 -0.78 -7.21 8.17
CA ARG A 64 0.10 -8.17 7.50
C ARG A 64 0.57 -7.71 6.11
N PRO A 65 -0.33 -7.37 5.15
CA PRO A 65 0.10 -6.89 3.84
C PRO A 65 0.81 -5.54 3.91
N LEU A 66 0.37 -4.63 4.79
CA LEU A 66 1.03 -3.33 4.99
C LEU A 66 2.50 -3.51 5.39
N ILE A 67 2.75 -4.30 6.43
CA ILE A 67 4.11 -4.56 6.94
C ILE A 67 4.95 -5.30 5.88
N GLN A 68 4.39 -6.29 5.19
CA GLN A 68 5.09 -7.00 4.11
C GLN A 68 5.54 -6.06 2.98
N LEU A 69 4.65 -5.18 2.53
CA LEU A 69 4.95 -4.22 1.46
C LEU A 69 6.03 -3.23 1.89
N VAL A 70 5.97 -2.72 3.12
CA VAL A 70 7.01 -1.81 3.64
C VAL A 70 8.34 -2.53 3.80
N LEU A 71 8.37 -3.74 4.36
CA LEU A 71 9.59 -4.54 4.46
C LEU A 71 10.18 -4.84 3.08
N LYS A 72 9.35 -5.13 2.07
CA LYS A 72 9.80 -5.31 0.69
C LYS A 72 10.42 -4.01 0.15
N LYS A 73 9.75 -2.87 0.36
CA LYS A 73 10.22 -1.54 -0.07
C LYS A 73 11.54 -1.15 0.60
N THR A 74 11.78 -1.57 1.83
CA THR A 74 13.03 -1.32 2.57
C THR A 74 14.05 -2.45 2.47
N ARG A 75 13.82 -3.44 1.59
CA ARG A 75 14.69 -4.63 1.41
C ARG A 75 14.99 -5.36 2.72
N GLY A 76 13.98 -5.49 3.58
CA GLY A 76 14.09 -6.16 4.88
C GLY A 76 14.73 -5.31 5.98
N ASN A 77 15.13 -4.07 5.72
CA ASN A 77 15.65 -3.19 6.77
C ASN A 77 14.52 -2.76 7.72
N GLN A 78 14.50 -3.38 8.91
CA GLN A 78 13.46 -3.15 9.92
C GLN A 78 13.52 -1.75 10.55
N VAL A 79 14.69 -1.13 10.65
CA VAL A 79 14.81 0.24 11.19
C VAL A 79 14.15 1.23 10.24
N ARG A 80 14.47 1.14 8.94
CA ARG A 80 13.83 1.97 7.91
C ARG A 80 12.34 1.66 7.77
N ALA A 81 11.96 0.39 7.84
CA ALA A 81 10.54 0.00 7.78
C ALA A 81 9.74 0.57 8.95
N ALA A 82 10.27 0.48 10.17
CA ALA A 82 9.64 1.02 11.37
C ALA A 82 9.49 2.54 11.29
N SER A 83 10.53 3.24 10.82
CA SER A 83 10.47 4.68 10.56
C SER A 83 9.41 5.03 9.50
N MET A 84 9.31 4.28 8.40
CA MET A 84 8.31 4.52 7.36
C MET A 84 6.88 4.24 7.83
N LEU A 85 6.71 3.23 8.70
CA LEU A 85 5.43 2.90 9.33
C LEU A 85 5.07 3.85 10.48
N GLY A 86 6.00 4.68 10.96
CA GLY A 86 5.77 5.55 12.11
C GLY A 86 5.65 4.82 13.45
N ILE A 87 6.24 3.62 13.58
CA ILE A 87 6.17 2.82 14.82
C ILE A 87 7.55 2.51 15.37
N ASN A 88 7.63 2.16 16.66
CA ASN A 88 8.87 1.69 17.27
C ASN A 88 9.35 0.39 16.59
N ARG A 89 10.66 0.26 16.33
CA ARG A 89 11.26 -0.95 15.73
C ARG A 89 10.98 -2.22 16.54
N ASN A 90 10.92 -2.13 17.86
CA ASN A 90 10.59 -3.28 18.72
C ASN A 90 9.13 -3.70 18.54
N THR A 91 8.22 -2.74 18.35
CA THR A 91 6.82 -3.01 17.99
C THR A 91 6.73 -3.67 16.63
N LEU A 92 7.44 -3.16 15.61
CA LEU A 92 7.51 -3.80 14.30
C LEU A 92 8.01 -5.25 14.41
N ARG A 93 9.09 -5.49 15.16
CA ARG A 93 9.63 -6.83 15.37
C ARG A 93 8.62 -7.77 16.02
N LYS A 94 7.89 -7.31 17.05
CA LYS A 94 6.80 -8.09 17.67
C LYS A 94 5.71 -8.42 16.65
N LYS A 95 5.23 -7.42 15.90
CA LYS A 95 4.21 -7.61 14.86
C LYS A 95 4.66 -8.59 13.76
N ILE A 96 5.91 -8.53 13.32
CA ILE A 96 6.46 -9.50 12.35
C ILE A 96 6.36 -10.93 12.87
N ASN A 97 6.68 -11.16 14.13
CA ASN A 97 6.62 -12.48 14.75
C ASN A 97 5.18 -12.95 14.96
N THR A 98 4.33 -12.11 15.56
CA THR A 98 2.90 -12.43 15.81
C THR A 98 2.17 -12.70 14.51
N LEU A 99 2.40 -11.88 13.48
CA LEU A 99 1.82 -12.05 12.16
C LEU A 99 2.61 -13.04 11.30
N ASN A 100 3.59 -13.80 11.82
CA ASN A 100 4.35 -14.80 11.05
C ASN A 100 4.80 -14.32 9.65
N ILE A 101 5.37 -13.10 9.59
CA ILE A 101 5.79 -12.47 8.32
C ILE A 101 7.19 -12.95 7.96
N LYS A 102 7.32 -13.63 6.81
CA LYS A 102 8.62 -14.09 6.29
C LYS A 102 9.38 -12.92 5.67
N ILE A 103 10.51 -12.54 6.28
CA ILE A 103 11.43 -11.55 5.72
C ILE A 103 12.41 -12.26 4.78
N LYS A 104 12.33 -11.98 3.47
CA LYS A 104 13.40 -12.34 2.54
C LYS A 104 14.56 -11.36 2.75
N LYS A 105 15.67 -11.83 3.33
CA LYS A 105 16.92 -11.06 3.35
C LYS A 105 17.39 -10.91 1.89
N PRO A 106 17.78 -9.71 1.42
CA PRO A 106 18.53 -9.62 0.19
C PRO A 106 19.83 -10.40 0.39
N TYR A 107 20.18 -11.26 -0.56
CA TYR A 107 21.48 -11.94 -0.56
C TYR A 107 22.57 -10.88 -0.47
N VAL A 108 23.52 -11.09 0.44
CA VAL A 108 24.76 -10.34 0.49
C VAL A 108 25.66 -11.03 -0.54
N GLU A 109 25.87 -10.41 -1.69
CA GLU A 109 27.03 -10.70 -2.55
C GLU A 109 28.25 -9.97 -1.98
#